data_AF-A0A519CFB2-F1
#
_entry.id   AF-A0A519CFB2-F1
#
_cell.length_a   1.000
_cell.length_b   1.000
_cell.length_c   1.000
_cell.angle_alpha   90.00
_cell.angle_beta   90.00
_cell.angle_gamma   90.00
#
_symmetry.space_group_name_H-M   'P 1'
#
loop_
_entity.id
_entity.type
_entity.pdbx_description
1 polymer ?
#
loop_
_entity_poly.entity_id
_entity_poly.type
_entity_poly.pdbx_seq_one_letter_code
_entity_poly.pdbx_strand_id
1 'polypeptide(L)'
;MSKTITKFLERFGWNIENYLWDGSAHLFYVQEPDNLEAKFEELRLAFKKVNGLGADRAFPMLRRAGDELILVVIPQPSFDYVKNKMNLYLLIATIFTTTWAGSMWWASYSDSELLGMSWFWFRLLITPDVFFMGFLTFSLPLMTILGAHEMGHYYYAKKNNLDASLPFFLPMPPMLFPFGTMGAFISIREPIPNRKALLEVGASGPIAGLLIAIPVTILGFWLTEQNAVLAPVDSGDSLYLGTSLFFDFLYSLTGTFYTPSGDYLSHPVVLAGWTGFFVTALNLMPAGQLDGGHIARALLGPKANGLSFGVIILLVLMAFYDIPGFGPRYSGWAVYAILIYFLGTSHPPPSEELSNLGKSRWAIGILTALILVVTFTPSPIYTVESEFDLSIEADINEFNPTFGESNMTNITITNTGESGGWDNLTISIDQIINYTIVFEVEYIFINDDEIMLNSSSTDFDNYVWWDSTGHNLTVNLTSNSYVNLTLSVTPTEEPIDAVSFDLIAISRTEQVYTRTFDLVVEEDS
;
A
#
# COMPACT_ATOMS: atom_id res chain seq x y z
N MET A 1 -33.58 -28.80 -27.79
CA MET A 1 -32.88 -28.65 -26.49
C MET A 1 -33.76 -29.14 -25.33
N SER A 2 -34.98 -28.63 -25.15
CA SER A 2 -35.84 -28.99 -23.99
C SER A 2 -36.06 -30.50 -23.79
N LYS A 3 -36.54 -31.25 -24.79
CA LYS A 3 -36.79 -32.72 -24.66
C LYS A 3 -35.56 -33.53 -24.26
N THR A 4 -34.36 -33.12 -24.69
CA THR A 4 -33.10 -33.79 -24.35
C THR A 4 -32.72 -33.52 -22.89
N ILE A 5 -32.87 -32.27 -22.44
CA ILE A 5 -32.63 -31.87 -21.05
C ILE A 5 -33.67 -32.51 -20.12
N THR A 6 -34.95 -32.55 -20.49
CA THR A 6 -36.01 -33.21 -19.69
C THR A 6 -35.68 -34.68 -19.44
N LYS A 7 -35.36 -35.46 -20.51
CA LYS A 7 -34.95 -36.87 -20.36
C LYS A 7 -33.68 -37.04 -19.54
N PHE A 8 -32.76 -36.08 -19.62
CA PHE A 8 -31.54 -36.09 -18.83
C PHE A 8 -31.87 -35.91 -17.35
N LEU A 9 -32.69 -34.93 -16.98
CA LEU A 9 -33.13 -34.68 -15.61
C LEU A 9 -33.89 -35.87 -15.02
N GLU A 10 -34.84 -36.45 -15.76
CA GLU A 10 -35.60 -37.64 -15.35
C GLU A 10 -34.68 -38.85 -15.08
N ARG A 11 -33.62 -39.03 -15.89
CA ARG A 11 -32.63 -40.10 -15.70
C ARG A 11 -31.88 -39.97 -14.37
N PHE A 12 -31.69 -38.75 -13.86
CA PHE A 12 -31.10 -38.47 -12.56
C PHE A 12 -32.14 -38.41 -11.42
N GLY A 13 -33.37 -38.87 -11.68
CA GLY A 13 -34.40 -39.02 -10.65
C GLY A 13 -35.05 -37.70 -10.21
N TRP A 14 -35.11 -36.72 -11.10
CA TRP A 14 -35.85 -35.46 -10.91
C TRP A 14 -37.25 -35.57 -11.54
N ASN A 15 -38.30 -35.47 -10.73
CA ASN A 15 -39.69 -35.47 -11.19
C ASN A 15 -40.09 -34.05 -11.60
N ILE A 16 -40.35 -33.84 -12.89
CA ILE A 16 -40.70 -32.53 -13.46
C ILE A 16 -42.22 -32.39 -13.50
N GLU A 17 -42.76 -31.35 -12.87
CA GLU A 17 -44.18 -31.02 -12.85
C GLU A 17 -44.56 -30.06 -13.98
N ASN A 18 -43.71 -29.07 -14.24
CA ASN A 18 -43.96 -28.05 -15.26
C ASN A 18 -42.64 -27.55 -15.90
N TYR A 19 -42.73 -27.02 -17.11
CA TYR A 19 -41.60 -26.48 -17.86
C TYR A 19 -41.97 -25.13 -18.50
N LEU A 20 -41.11 -24.14 -18.30
CA LEU A 20 -41.20 -22.81 -18.91
C LEU A 20 -39.87 -22.44 -19.58
N TRP A 21 -39.96 -21.62 -20.64
CA TRP A 21 -38.80 -21.03 -21.31
C TRP A 21 -38.94 -19.51 -21.27
N ASP A 22 -37.99 -18.84 -20.63
CA ASP A 22 -37.99 -17.38 -20.42
C ASP A 22 -37.14 -16.64 -21.47
N GLY A 23 -36.94 -17.24 -22.65
CA GLY A 23 -36.09 -16.68 -23.71
C GLY A 23 -34.58 -16.80 -23.47
N SER A 24 -34.14 -16.91 -22.22
CA SER A 24 -32.74 -16.97 -21.80
C SER A 24 -32.36 -18.23 -21.00
N ALA A 25 -33.31 -18.79 -20.24
CA ALA A 25 -33.08 -19.94 -19.37
C ALA A 25 -34.26 -20.93 -19.38
N HIS A 26 -33.95 -22.21 -19.21
CA HIS A 26 -34.93 -23.30 -19.12
C HIS A 26 -35.34 -23.47 -17.65
N LEU A 27 -36.62 -23.24 -17.35
CA LEU A 27 -37.18 -23.35 -16.00
C LEU A 27 -37.95 -24.67 -15.88
N PHE A 28 -37.53 -25.53 -14.95
CA PHE A 28 -38.21 -26.79 -14.65
C PHE A 28 -38.73 -26.76 -13.21
N TYR A 29 -40.04 -26.88 -13.04
CA TYR A 29 -40.66 -27.03 -11.73
C TYR A 29 -40.56 -28.50 -11.34
N VAL A 30 -39.95 -28.79 -10.20
CA VAL A 30 -39.58 -30.15 -9.79
C VAL A 30 -40.05 -30.43 -8.37
N GLN A 31 -40.40 -31.69 -8.10
CA GLN A 31 -40.69 -32.13 -6.74
C GLN A 31 -39.42 -32.18 -5.90
N GLU A 32 -39.52 -31.74 -4.64
CA GLU A 32 -38.40 -31.74 -3.72
C GLU A 32 -37.97 -33.18 -3.35
N PRO A 33 -36.72 -33.57 -3.63
CA PRO A 33 -36.22 -34.88 -3.24
C PRO A 33 -35.68 -34.89 -1.80
N ASP A 34 -35.76 -36.04 -1.11
CA ASP A 34 -35.39 -36.21 0.31
C ASP A 34 -33.99 -35.68 0.68
N ASN A 35 -32.99 -35.84 -0.21
CA ASN A 35 -31.63 -35.33 -0.02
C ASN A 35 -31.25 -34.40 -1.18
N LEU A 36 -31.88 -33.22 -1.18
CA LEU A 36 -31.76 -32.18 -2.20
C LEU A 36 -30.32 -31.78 -2.50
N GLU A 37 -29.48 -31.60 -1.47
CA GLU A 37 -28.08 -31.19 -1.65
C GLU A 37 -27.26 -32.23 -2.41
N ALA A 38 -27.34 -33.51 -1.99
CA ALA A 38 -26.58 -34.59 -2.63
C ALA A 38 -27.06 -34.86 -4.06
N LYS A 39 -28.39 -34.88 -4.29
CA LYS A 39 -28.94 -35.07 -5.64
C LYS A 39 -28.60 -33.92 -6.57
N PHE A 40 -28.57 -32.68 -6.07
CA PHE A 40 -28.21 -31.53 -6.88
C PHE A 40 -26.72 -31.55 -7.27
N GLU A 41 -25.83 -31.94 -6.36
CA GLU A 41 -24.41 -32.07 -6.68
C GLU A 41 -24.16 -33.19 -7.71
N GLU A 42 -24.84 -34.33 -7.60
CA GLU A 42 -24.77 -35.40 -8.60
C GLU A 42 -25.20 -34.89 -9.99
N LEU A 43 -26.31 -34.15 -10.03
CA LEU A 43 -26.81 -33.54 -11.26
C LEU A 43 -25.81 -32.56 -11.85
N ARG A 44 -25.22 -31.67 -11.03
CA ARG A 44 -24.22 -30.69 -11.47
C ARG A 44 -22.99 -31.37 -12.08
N LEU A 45 -22.47 -32.40 -11.42
CA LEU A 45 -21.34 -33.18 -11.92
C LEU A 45 -21.67 -33.92 -13.22
N ALA A 46 -22.92 -34.36 -13.37
CA ALA A 46 -23.39 -34.97 -14.61
C ALA A 46 -23.43 -33.94 -15.77
N PHE A 47 -23.98 -32.75 -15.55
CA PHE A 47 -23.95 -31.66 -16.54
C PHE A 47 -22.52 -31.28 -16.92
N LYS A 48 -21.59 -31.28 -15.95
CA LYS A 48 -20.17 -30.97 -16.18
C LYS A 48 -19.46 -31.99 -17.09
N LYS A 49 -19.83 -33.28 -17.01
CA LYS A 49 -19.26 -34.36 -17.84
C LYS A 49 -19.84 -34.41 -19.25
N VAL A 50 -21.06 -33.89 -19.44
CA VAL A 50 -21.76 -33.97 -20.72
C VAL A 50 -21.35 -32.79 -21.58
N ASN A 51 -20.46 -33.04 -22.54
CA ASN A 51 -20.20 -32.11 -23.63
C ASN A 51 -21.33 -32.26 -24.66
N GLY A 52 -22.25 -31.29 -24.72
CA GLY A 52 -23.23 -31.17 -25.80
C GLY A 52 -24.63 -31.71 -25.50
N LEU A 53 -25.37 -31.04 -24.61
CA LEU A 53 -26.84 -31.19 -24.46
C LEU A 53 -27.62 -30.33 -25.48
N GLY A 54 -26.98 -30.02 -26.61
CA GLY A 54 -27.18 -28.84 -27.45
C GLY A 54 -25.83 -28.13 -27.60
N ALA A 55 -25.67 -27.21 -28.55
CA ALA A 55 -24.36 -26.65 -28.94
C ALA A 55 -23.54 -25.97 -27.81
N ASP A 56 -24.13 -25.79 -26.62
CA ASP A 56 -23.57 -25.04 -25.49
C ASP A 56 -23.46 -25.90 -24.22
N ARG A 57 -22.47 -25.59 -23.37
CA ARG A 57 -22.30 -26.18 -22.03
C ARG A 57 -23.40 -25.62 -21.13
N ALA A 58 -24.13 -26.44 -20.37
CA ALA A 58 -25.26 -25.97 -19.56
C ALA A 58 -25.01 -26.16 -18.06
N PHE A 59 -25.46 -25.21 -17.24
CA PHE A 59 -25.35 -25.28 -15.78
C PHE A 59 -26.72 -25.28 -15.10
N PRO A 60 -26.97 -26.23 -14.17
CA PRO A 60 -28.17 -26.20 -13.34
C PRO A 60 -27.98 -25.23 -12.16
N MET A 61 -29.04 -24.50 -11.84
CA MET A 61 -29.21 -23.69 -10.64
C MET A 61 -30.55 -24.05 -9.99
N LEU A 62 -30.59 -24.07 -8.67
CA LEU A 62 -31.76 -24.39 -7.87
C LEU A 62 -32.27 -23.14 -7.17
N ARG A 63 -33.57 -22.86 -7.31
CA ARG A 63 -34.25 -21.72 -6.70
C ARG A 63 -35.56 -22.19 -6.08
N ARG A 64 -36.04 -21.46 -5.08
CA ARG A 64 -37.35 -21.69 -4.46
C ARG A 64 -38.19 -20.42 -4.58
N ALA A 65 -39.42 -20.57 -5.07
CA ALA A 65 -40.40 -19.50 -5.17
C ALA A 65 -41.68 -19.94 -4.45
N GLY A 66 -41.88 -19.46 -3.22
CA GLY A 66 -42.93 -19.98 -2.35
C GLY A 66 -42.66 -21.46 -1.99
N ASP A 67 -43.63 -22.32 -2.27
CA ASP A 67 -43.55 -23.77 -2.04
C ASP A 67 -42.99 -24.55 -3.24
N GLU A 68 -42.78 -23.88 -4.38
CA GLU A 68 -42.31 -24.52 -5.61
C GLU A 68 -40.77 -24.51 -5.71
N LEU A 69 -40.19 -25.67 -6.06
CA LEU A 69 -38.78 -25.82 -6.35
C LEU A 69 -38.54 -25.71 -7.85
N ILE A 70 -37.70 -24.77 -8.25
CA ILE A 70 -37.43 -24.44 -9.64
C ILE A 70 -35.96 -24.75 -9.96
N LEU A 71 -35.75 -25.65 -10.90
CA LEU A 71 -34.45 -25.94 -11.49
C LEU A 71 -34.28 -25.09 -12.77
N VAL A 72 -33.37 -24.14 -12.71
CA VAL A 72 -33.02 -23.23 -13.80
C VAL A 72 -31.79 -23.77 -14.52
N VAL A 73 -31.90 -24.08 -15.80
CA VAL A 73 -30.77 -24.53 -16.64
C VAL A 73 -30.41 -23.43 -17.62
N ILE A 74 -29.18 -22.92 -17.49
CA ILE A 74 -28.68 -21.78 -18.25
C ILE A 74 -27.63 -22.29 -19.26
N PRO A 75 -27.74 -21.98 -20.56
CA PRO A 75 -26.69 -22.23 -21.53
C PRO A 75 -25.51 -21.28 -21.30
N GLN A 76 -24.30 -21.80 -21.26
CA GLN A 76 -23.07 -21.04 -21.15
C GLN A 76 -22.32 -21.07 -22.49
N PRO A 77 -21.90 -19.91 -23.02
CA PRO A 77 -21.03 -19.89 -24.18
C PRO A 77 -19.75 -20.68 -23.91
N SER A 78 -19.34 -21.52 -24.86
CA SER A 78 -18.07 -22.21 -24.78
C SER A 78 -16.94 -21.20 -24.98
N PHE A 79 -16.15 -20.96 -23.93
CA PHE A 79 -14.88 -20.27 -24.10
C PHE A 79 -13.86 -21.31 -24.60
N ASP A 80 -13.45 -21.20 -25.86
CA ASP A 80 -12.34 -21.99 -26.37
C ASP A 80 -11.06 -21.61 -25.61
N TYR A 81 -10.57 -22.56 -24.83
CA TYR A 81 -9.41 -22.36 -23.98
C TYR A 81 -8.14 -22.42 -24.82
N VAL A 82 -7.65 -21.27 -25.26
CA VAL A 82 -6.24 -21.16 -25.67
C VAL A 82 -5.40 -21.42 -24.42
N LYS A 83 -4.56 -22.45 -24.47
CA LYS A 83 -3.62 -22.83 -23.40
C LYS A 83 -2.54 -21.76 -23.28
N ASN A 84 -2.91 -20.62 -22.72
CA ASN A 84 -2.09 -19.42 -22.69
C ASN A 84 -1.15 -19.48 -21.47
N LYS A 85 0.15 -19.22 -21.67
CA LYS A 85 1.14 -19.12 -20.59
C LYS A 85 1.06 -17.79 -19.83
N MET A 86 -0.06 -17.07 -19.96
CA MET A 86 -0.28 -15.75 -19.39
C MET A 86 0.01 -15.69 -17.89
N ASN A 87 -0.46 -16.68 -17.12
CA ASN A 87 -0.20 -16.76 -15.68
C ASN A 87 1.29 -16.76 -15.34
N LEU A 88 2.12 -17.41 -16.17
CA LEU A 88 3.57 -17.46 -15.99
C LEU A 88 4.21 -16.11 -16.33
N TYR A 89 3.80 -15.48 -17.44
CA TYR A 89 4.31 -14.15 -17.80
C TYR A 89 3.97 -13.10 -16.74
N LEU A 90 2.74 -13.14 -16.23
CA LEU A 90 2.27 -12.27 -15.17
C LEU A 90 2.98 -12.53 -13.84
N LEU A 91 3.25 -13.79 -13.49
CA LEU A 91 4.05 -14.14 -12.33
C LEU A 91 5.46 -13.55 -12.43
N ILE A 92 6.15 -13.73 -13.55
CA ILE A 92 7.50 -13.20 -13.77
C ILE A 92 7.49 -11.67 -13.70
N ALA A 93 6.52 -11.03 -14.36
CA ALA A 93 6.36 -9.58 -14.32
C ALA A 93 6.10 -9.08 -12.90
N THR A 94 5.30 -9.80 -12.11
CA THR A 94 5.00 -9.42 -10.71
C THR A 94 6.24 -9.56 -9.84
N ILE A 95 6.98 -10.65 -9.95
CA ILE A 95 8.25 -10.82 -9.22
C ILE A 95 9.20 -9.66 -9.54
N PHE A 96 9.28 -9.24 -10.81
CA PHE A 96 10.10 -8.10 -11.19
C PHE A 96 9.63 -6.79 -10.55
N THR A 97 8.32 -6.46 -10.63
CA THR A 97 7.80 -5.21 -10.06
C THR A 97 7.84 -5.20 -8.53
N THR A 98 7.60 -6.32 -7.86
CA THR A 98 7.74 -6.45 -6.40
C THR A 98 9.21 -6.41 -5.97
N THR A 99 10.14 -6.93 -6.78
CA THR A 99 11.58 -6.79 -6.51
C THR A 99 12.02 -5.33 -6.65
N TRP A 100 11.53 -4.63 -7.68
CA TRP A 100 11.82 -3.21 -7.86
C TRP A 100 11.28 -2.36 -6.70
N ALA A 101 10.05 -2.64 -6.24
CA ALA A 101 9.51 -2.05 -5.02
C ALA A 101 10.35 -2.40 -3.78
N GLY A 102 10.71 -3.67 -3.61
CA GLY A 102 11.57 -4.12 -2.52
C GLY A 102 12.95 -3.46 -2.51
N SER A 103 13.49 -3.14 -3.70
CA SER A 103 14.76 -2.44 -3.86
C SER A 103 14.66 -1.02 -3.31
N MET A 104 13.54 -0.33 -3.55
CA MET A 104 13.26 0.99 -2.97
C MET A 104 13.22 0.92 -1.44
N TRP A 105 12.52 -0.07 -0.87
CA TRP A 105 12.42 -0.24 0.58
C TRP A 105 13.75 -0.63 1.22
N TRP A 106 14.54 -1.47 0.54
CA TRP A 106 15.88 -1.81 0.99
C TRP A 106 16.84 -0.62 0.92
N ALA A 107 16.81 0.16 -0.17
CA ALA A 107 17.59 1.39 -0.30
C ALA A 107 17.25 2.37 0.84
N SER A 108 15.96 2.57 1.14
CA SER A 108 15.55 3.39 2.28
C SER A 108 16.11 2.92 3.63
N TYR A 109 16.44 1.63 3.75
CA TYR A 109 16.92 1.02 4.98
C TYR A 109 18.46 0.96 5.08
N SER A 110 19.17 0.74 3.97
CA SER A 110 20.63 0.55 3.97
C SER A 110 21.44 1.64 3.26
N ASP A 111 20.84 2.35 2.30
CA ASP A 111 21.52 3.31 1.41
C ASP A 111 20.52 4.39 0.95
N SER A 112 20.16 5.28 1.88
CA SER A 112 19.16 6.33 1.64
C SER A 112 19.65 7.39 0.65
N GLU A 113 20.97 7.57 0.50
CA GLU A 113 21.56 8.50 -0.48
C GLU A 113 21.11 8.18 -1.90
N LEU A 114 20.95 6.89 -2.22
CA LEU A 114 20.53 6.43 -3.54
C LEU A 114 19.14 6.95 -3.94
N LEU A 115 18.26 7.21 -2.97
CA LEU A 115 16.93 7.77 -3.20
C LEU A 115 16.95 9.28 -3.48
N GLY A 116 17.97 10.00 -2.99
CA GLY A 116 18.16 11.43 -3.26
C GLY A 116 18.79 11.74 -4.62
N MET A 117 19.32 10.72 -5.32
CA MET A 117 20.03 10.90 -6.59
C MET A 117 19.08 11.05 -7.79
N SER A 118 19.50 11.81 -8.80
CA SER A 118 18.80 11.85 -10.08
C SER A 118 18.69 10.45 -10.69
N TRP A 119 17.53 10.17 -11.29
CA TRP A 119 17.21 8.87 -11.90
C TRP A 119 17.24 7.68 -10.93
N PHE A 120 16.94 7.90 -9.63
CA PHE A 120 16.98 6.84 -8.61
C PHE A 120 16.21 5.57 -9.02
N TRP A 121 15.05 5.71 -9.68
CA TRP A 121 14.27 4.58 -10.19
C TRP A 121 15.07 3.62 -11.08
N PHE A 122 15.95 4.16 -11.92
CA PHE A 122 16.85 3.37 -12.75
C PHE A 122 18.04 2.84 -11.96
N ARG A 123 18.59 3.65 -11.04
CA ARG A 123 19.70 3.25 -10.15
C ARG A 123 19.34 2.01 -9.33
N LEU A 124 18.14 1.95 -8.78
CA LEU A 124 17.62 0.79 -8.06
C LEU A 124 17.68 -0.53 -8.86
N LEU A 125 17.58 -0.46 -10.19
CA LEU A 125 17.62 -1.63 -11.07
C LEU A 125 19.04 -2.07 -11.43
N ILE A 126 19.99 -1.13 -11.47
CA ILE A 126 21.37 -1.39 -11.88
C ILE A 126 22.30 -1.69 -10.71
N THR A 127 21.91 -1.33 -9.49
CA THR A 127 22.64 -1.62 -8.24
C THR A 127 22.34 -3.07 -7.79
N PRO A 128 23.24 -4.04 -8.04
CA PRO A 128 22.89 -5.46 -7.96
C PRO A 128 22.61 -5.96 -6.53
N ASP A 129 23.30 -5.39 -5.54
CA ASP A 129 23.15 -5.67 -4.12
C ASP A 129 21.80 -5.19 -3.58
N VAL A 130 21.41 -3.94 -3.86
CA VAL A 130 20.10 -3.38 -3.49
C VAL A 130 18.98 -4.16 -4.18
N PHE A 131 19.14 -4.48 -5.47
CA PHE A 131 18.14 -5.25 -6.20
C PHE A 131 17.95 -6.67 -5.66
N PHE A 132 19.06 -7.35 -5.35
CA PHE A 132 19.03 -8.68 -4.78
C PHE A 132 18.44 -8.70 -3.36
N MET A 133 18.80 -7.74 -2.52
CA MET A 133 18.23 -7.62 -1.18
C MET A 133 16.77 -7.23 -1.22
N GLY A 134 16.35 -6.38 -2.16
CA GLY A 134 14.94 -6.09 -2.42
C GLY A 134 14.13 -7.33 -2.80
N PHE A 135 14.72 -8.24 -3.58
CA PHE A 135 14.11 -9.54 -3.87
C PHE A 135 13.98 -10.39 -2.60
N LEU A 136 15.08 -10.56 -1.85
CA LEU A 136 15.16 -11.48 -0.73
C LEU A 136 14.31 -11.03 0.48
N THR A 137 14.34 -9.74 0.79
CA THR A 137 13.78 -9.19 2.04
C THR A 137 12.33 -8.75 1.89
N PHE A 138 11.87 -8.42 0.67
CA PHE A 138 10.50 -7.96 0.45
C PHE A 138 9.73 -8.80 -0.57
N SER A 139 10.25 -8.94 -1.79
CA SER A 139 9.53 -9.62 -2.88
C SER A 139 9.25 -11.10 -2.58
N LEU A 140 10.26 -11.84 -2.13
CA LEU A 140 10.12 -13.27 -1.84
C LEU A 140 9.12 -13.53 -0.70
N PRO A 141 9.20 -12.86 0.47
CA PRO A 141 8.18 -13.00 1.50
C PRO A 141 6.77 -12.61 1.03
N LEU A 142 6.62 -11.45 0.36
CA LEU A 142 5.31 -10.99 -0.11
C LEU A 142 4.69 -11.95 -1.14
N MET A 143 5.46 -12.42 -2.12
CA MET A 143 4.99 -13.38 -3.11
C MET A 143 4.65 -14.74 -2.50
N THR A 144 5.33 -15.13 -1.41
CA THR A 144 4.99 -16.35 -0.67
C THR A 144 3.64 -16.20 0.04
N ILE A 145 3.36 -15.04 0.64
CA ILE A 145 2.07 -14.74 1.29
C ILE A 145 0.94 -14.73 0.26
N LEU A 146 1.07 -13.95 -0.82
CA LEU A 146 0.07 -13.86 -1.89
C LEU A 146 -0.12 -15.20 -2.60
N GLY A 147 0.96 -15.93 -2.85
CA GLY A 147 0.91 -17.26 -3.44
C GLY A 147 0.18 -18.25 -2.55
N ALA A 148 0.44 -18.25 -1.23
CA ALA A 148 -0.27 -19.10 -0.28
C ALA A 148 -1.77 -18.76 -0.20
N HIS A 149 -2.11 -17.47 -0.23
CA HIS A 149 -3.51 -16.99 -0.28
C HIS A 149 -4.24 -17.59 -1.48
N GLU A 150 -3.74 -17.38 -2.69
CA GLU A 150 -4.40 -17.90 -3.91
C GLU A 150 -4.40 -19.42 -3.99
N MET A 151 -3.36 -20.09 -3.48
CA MET A 151 -3.33 -21.54 -3.39
C MET A 151 -4.37 -22.08 -2.40
N GLY A 152 -4.68 -21.33 -1.35
CA GLY A 152 -5.79 -21.62 -0.44
C GLY A 152 -7.13 -21.66 -1.16
N HIS A 153 -7.40 -20.65 -2.00
CA HIS A 153 -8.59 -20.64 -2.85
C HIS A 153 -8.59 -21.80 -3.85
N TYR A 154 -7.48 -22.01 -4.55
CA TYR A 154 -7.33 -23.06 -5.57
C TYR A 154 -7.57 -24.46 -4.99
N TYR A 155 -7.03 -24.75 -3.81
CA TYR A 155 -7.22 -26.03 -3.14
C TYR A 155 -8.70 -26.30 -2.82
N TYR A 156 -9.39 -25.33 -2.22
CA TYR A 156 -10.81 -25.49 -1.87
C TYR A 156 -11.74 -25.44 -3.07
N ALA A 157 -11.37 -24.70 -4.12
CA ALA A 157 -12.07 -24.75 -5.40
C ALA A 157 -11.98 -26.18 -5.97
N LYS A 158 -10.78 -26.77 -6.02
CA LYS A 158 -10.59 -28.13 -6.53
C LYS A 158 -11.31 -29.18 -5.68
N LYS A 159 -11.27 -29.03 -4.35
CA LYS A 159 -11.98 -29.90 -3.39
C LYS A 159 -13.50 -29.89 -3.61
N ASN A 160 -14.07 -28.74 -3.98
CA ASN A 160 -15.49 -28.59 -4.30
C ASN A 160 -15.81 -28.87 -5.79
N ASN A 161 -14.92 -29.56 -6.50
CA ASN A 161 -15.05 -29.91 -7.92
C ASN A 161 -15.28 -28.70 -8.83
N LEU A 162 -14.69 -27.55 -8.48
CA LEU A 162 -14.74 -26.33 -9.29
C LEU A 162 -13.63 -26.29 -10.35
N ASP A 163 -13.95 -25.77 -11.53
CA ASP A 163 -12.97 -25.45 -12.58
C ASP A 163 -12.32 -24.09 -12.27
N ALA A 164 -11.18 -24.12 -11.58
CA ALA A 164 -10.37 -22.95 -11.25
C ALA A 164 -9.10 -22.87 -12.13
N SER A 165 -8.68 -21.65 -12.47
CA SER A 165 -7.37 -21.40 -13.08
C SER A 165 -6.25 -21.47 -12.04
N LEU A 166 -5.00 -21.51 -12.53
CA LEU A 166 -3.85 -21.10 -11.70
C LEU A 166 -3.99 -19.59 -11.36
N PRO A 167 -3.26 -19.10 -10.34
CA PRO A 167 -3.29 -17.69 -9.97
C PRO A 167 -2.81 -16.78 -11.11
N PHE A 168 -3.44 -15.62 -11.24
CA PHE A 168 -2.99 -14.51 -12.05
C PHE A 168 -2.46 -13.43 -11.10
N PHE A 169 -1.15 -13.23 -11.10
CA PHE A 169 -0.53 -12.15 -10.32
C PHE A 169 -0.60 -10.84 -11.13
N LEU A 170 -0.91 -9.73 -10.47
CA LEU A 170 -1.12 -8.45 -11.14
C LEU A 170 0.05 -7.50 -10.87
N PRO A 171 1.03 -7.39 -11.79
CA PRO A 171 2.17 -6.52 -11.61
C PRO A 171 1.73 -5.05 -11.63
N MET A 172 2.27 -4.26 -10.71
CA MET A 172 2.10 -2.81 -10.73
C MET A 172 3.45 -2.14 -10.42
N PRO A 173 3.95 -1.22 -11.24
CA PRO A 173 5.21 -0.53 -10.95
C PRO A 173 5.16 0.21 -9.60
N PRO A 174 6.29 0.27 -8.86
CA PRO A 174 6.35 0.94 -7.55
C PRO A 174 5.94 2.42 -7.59
N MET A 175 6.13 3.09 -8.73
CA MET A 175 5.69 4.48 -8.97
C MET A 175 4.17 4.67 -8.87
N LEU A 176 3.39 3.62 -9.16
CA LEU A 176 1.92 3.66 -9.11
C LEU A 176 1.40 3.04 -7.82
N PHE A 177 2.08 2.00 -7.32
CA PHE A 177 1.69 1.32 -6.10
C PHE A 177 2.92 0.80 -5.36
N PRO A 178 3.14 1.23 -4.11
CA PRO A 178 4.43 1.12 -3.44
C PRO A 178 4.83 -0.32 -3.10
N PHE A 179 3.90 -1.29 -3.18
CA PHE A 179 4.18 -2.71 -2.94
C PHE A 179 4.58 -3.49 -4.20
N GLY A 180 4.52 -2.87 -5.39
CA GLY A 180 4.92 -3.52 -6.63
C GLY A 180 3.91 -4.53 -7.20
N THR A 181 2.70 -4.63 -6.62
CA THR A 181 1.65 -5.59 -7.05
C THR A 181 0.26 -5.14 -6.61
N MET A 182 -0.75 -5.38 -7.44
CA MET A 182 -2.18 -5.23 -7.07
C MET A 182 -2.74 -6.47 -6.36
N GLY A 183 -1.90 -7.46 -6.11
CA GLY A 183 -2.28 -8.76 -5.57
C GLY A 183 -2.34 -9.83 -6.65
N ALA A 184 -3.15 -10.84 -6.40
CA ALA A 184 -3.39 -11.93 -7.33
C ALA A 184 -4.85 -12.36 -7.25
N PHE A 185 -5.31 -13.13 -8.24
CA PHE A 185 -6.63 -13.75 -8.17
C PHE A 185 -6.64 -15.07 -8.94
N ILE A 186 -7.51 -15.99 -8.52
CA ILE A 186 -7.91 -17.15 -9.33
C ILE A 186 -9.21 -16.86 -10.10
N SER A 187 -9.31 -17.39 -11.32
CA SER A 187 -10.55 -17.34 -12.08
C SER A 187 -11.34 -18.64 -11.87
N ILE A 188 -12.48 -18.53 -11.19
CA ILE A 188 -13.47 -19.61 -11.08
C ILE A 188 -14.39 -19.52 -12.30
N ARG A 189 -14.41 -20.57 -13.14
CA ARG A 189 -15.02 -20.53 -14.47
C ARG A 189 -16.45 -21.04 -14.53
N GLU A 190 -16.98 -21.45 -13.39
CA GLU A 190 -18.33 -21.98 -13.27
C GLU A 190 -18.99 -21.48 -11.98
N PRO A 191 -20.33 -21.44 -11.91
CA PRO A 191 -21.04 -21.01 -10.72
C PRO A 191 -20.73 -21.88 -9.50
N ILE A 192 -20.56 -21.25 -8.34
CA ILE A 192 -20.22 -21.95 -7.10
C ILE A 192 -21.41 -22.82 -6.65
N PRO A 193 -21.22 -24.10 -6.27
CA PRO A 193 -22.31 -25.07 -6.19
C PRO A 193 -23.32 -24.76 -5.09
N ASN A 194 -22.84 -24.39 -3.90
CA ASN A 194 -23.67 -24.17 -2.73
C ASN A 194 -23.02 -23.14 -1.79
N ARG A 195 -23.78 -22.72 -0.77
CA ARG A 195 -23.32 -21.77 0.25
C ARG A 195 -22.11 -22.28 1.04
N LYS A 196 -21.97 -23.60 1.19
CA LYS A 196 -20.86 -24.24 1.91
C LYS A 196 -19.54 -24.07 1.14
N ALA A 197 -19.53 -24.40 -0.15
CA ALA A 197 -18.40 -24.21 -1.03
C ALA A 197 -18.04 -22.73 -1.16
N LEU A 198 -19.04 -21.84 -1.20
CA LEU A 198 -18.82 -20.39 -1.24
C LEU A 198 -18.06 -19.88 -0.01
N LEU A 199 -18.49 -20.31 1.19
CA LEU A 199 -17.79 -19.98 2.43
C LEU A 199 -16.38 -20.58 2.45
N GLU A 200 -16.24 -21.86 2.12
CA GLU A 200 -14.97 -22.57 2.21
C GLU A 200 -13.93 -22.00 1.24
N VAL A 201 -14.33 -21.67 0.01
CA VAL A 201 -13.45 -21.01 -0.96
C VAL A 201 -13.13 -19.58 -0.52
N GLY A 202 -14.10 -18.78 -0.08
CA GLY A 202 -13.83 -17.41 0.36
C GLY A 202 -12.94 -17.32 1.61
N ALA A 203 -13.12 -18.22 2.58
CA ALA A 203 -12.33 -18.20 3.81
C ALA A 203 -10.92 -18.76 3.66
N SER A 204 -10.68 -19.68 2.74
CA SER A 204 -9.42 -20.43 2.69
C SER A 204 -8.21 -19.58 2.29
N GLY A 205 -8.37 -18.62 1.38
CA GLY A 205 -7.28 -17.74 0.95
C GLY A 205 -6.78 -16.85 2.08
N PRO A 206 -7.63 -16.00 2.68
CA PRO A 206 -7.25 -15.13 3.80
C PRO A 206 -6.60 -15.89 4.96
N ILE A 207 -7.11 -17.07 5.31
CA ILE A 207 -6.53 -17.91 6.37
C ILE A 207 -5.14 -18.41 5.96
N ALA A 208 -4.97 -18.90 4.73
CA ALA A 208 -3.68 -19.40 4.25
C ALA A 208 -2.63 -18.28 4.14
N GLY A 209 -3.01 -17.11 3.62
CA GLY A 209 -2.14 -15.93 3.56
C GLY A 209 -1.70 -15.48 4.95
N LEU A 210 -2.65 -15.37 5.90
CA LEU A 210 -2.37 -14.99 7.28
C LEU A 210 -1.40 -15.95 7.99
N LEU A 211 -1.56 -17.25 7.78
CA LEU A 211 -0.68 -18.27 8.38
C LEU A 211 0.77 -18.13 7.93
N ILE A 212 1.02 -17.59 6.73
CA ILE A 212 2.37 -17.29 6.24
C ILE A 212 2.83 -15.89 6.68
N ALA A 213 1.93 -14.91 6.72
CA ALA A 213 2.26 -13.55 7.14
C ALA A 213 2.75 -13.47 8.60
N ILE A 214 2.22 -14.32 9.50
CA ILE A 214 2.64 -14.39 10.91
C ILE A 214 4.15 -14.68 11.06
N PRO A 215 4.68 -15.83 10.59
CA PRO A 215 6.10 -16.12 10.74
C PRO A 215 6.99 -15.14 9.97
N VAL A 216 6.55 -14.61 8.83
CA VAL A 216 7.27 -13.57 8.09
C VAL A 216 7.41 -12.31 8.93
N THR A 217 6.33 -11.85 9.58
CA THR A 217 6.37 -10.65 10.43
C THR A 217 7.27 -10.85 11.64
N ILE A 218 7.17 -12.00 12.32
CA ILE A 218 8.02 -12.34 13.47
C ILE A 218 9.50 -12.37 13.04
N LEU A 219 9.81 -12.94 11.87
CA LEU A 219 11.16 -12.91 11.32
C LEU A 219 11.62 -11.48 11.03
N GLY A 220 10.73 -10.64 10.51
CA GLY A 220 11.01 -9.23 10.26
C GLY A 220 11.39 -8.48 11.54
N PHE A 221 10.59 -8.62 12.60
CA PHE A 221 10.90 -7.97 13.87
C PHE A 221 12.23 -8.45 14.47
N TRP A 222 12.51 -9.76 14.39
CA TRP A 222 13.80 -10.28 14.81
C TRP A 222 14.96 -9.71 13.98
N LEU A 223 14.81 -9.57 12.65
CA LEU A 223 15.84 -8.98 11.78
C LEU A 223 16.07 -7.49 12.04
N THR A 224 15.01 -6.73 12.35
CA THR A 224 15.11 -5.32 12.75
C THR A 224 16.03 -5.17 13.96
N GLU A 225 15.84 -5.99 15.00
CA GLU A 225 16.67 -5.94 16.21
C GLU A 225 18.12 -6.38 15.98
N GLN A 226 18.35 -7.35 15.09
CA GLN A 226 19.71 -7.80 14.79
C GLN A 226 20.51 -6.79 13.95
N ASN A 227 19.83 -6.02 13.10
CA ASN A 227 20.44 -5.05 12.20
C ASN A 227 19.86 -3.66 12.44
N ALA A 228 19.86 -3.19 13.69
CA ALA A 228 19.18 -1.97 14.06
C ALA A 228 19.80 -0.74 13.33
N VAL A 229 19.02 -0.11 12.44
CA VAL A 229 19.39 1.13 11.73
C VAL A 229 18.59 2.26 12.35
N LEU A 230 19.27 3.26 12.92
CA LEU A 230 18.62 4.36 13.61
C LEU A 230 17.66 5.08 12.66
N ALA A 231 16.44 5.36 13.14
CA ALA A 231 15.52 6.20 12.40
C ALA A 231 16.09 7.63 12.33
N PRO A 232 15.97 8.33 11.18
CA PRO A 232 16.35 9.73 11.10
C PRO A 232 15.54 10.55 12.11
N VAL A 233 16.20 11.44 12.85
CA VAL A 233 15.64 12.12 14.03
C VAL A 233 14.45 13.04 13.68
N ASP A 234 14.39 13.58 12.47
CA ASP A 234 13.25 14.37 11.99
C ASP A 234 13.29 14.35 10.45
N SER A 235 12.43 13.56 9.85
CA SER A 235 12.30 13.54 8.38
C SER A 235 10.82 13.69 8.10
N GLY A 236 10.33 14.91 7.90
CA GLY A 236 8.92 15.16 7.58
C GLY A 236 8.37 14.33 6.41
N ASP A 237 9.27 13.76 5.60
CA ASP A 237 8.97 12.82 4.52
C ASP A 237 9.04 11.33 4.90
N SER A 238 9.29 10.99 6.18
CA SER A 238 9.33 9.62 6.67
C SER A 238 7.93 9.01 6.64
N LEU A 239 7.86 7.85 6.02
CA LEU A 239 6.64 7.11 5.85
C LEU A 239 6.44 6.18 7.05
N TYR A 240 5.43 6.48 7.87
CA TYR A 240 5.04 5.65 8.99
C TYR A 240 4.05 4.58 8.54
N LEU A 241 4.27 3.36 9.03
CA LEU A 241 3.34 2.24 8.87
C LEU A 241 2.38 2.24 10.04
N GLY A 242 1.10 2.46 9.78
CA GLY A 242 0.10 2.32 10.82
C GLY A 242 -0.03 0.88 11.28
N THR A 243 -0.39 0.69 12.53
CA THR A 243 -0.48 -0.64 13.14
C THR A 243 -1.92 -1.14 13.18
N SER A 244 -2.06 -2.47 13.16
CA SER A 244 -3.33 -3.14 13.47
C SER A 244 -3.23 -3.79 14.84
N LEU A 245 -4.36 -4.09 15.47
CA LEU A 245 -4.40 -4.77 16.77
C LEU A 245 -3.59 -6.07 16.76
N PHE A 246 -3.61 -6.80 15.64
CA PHE A 246 -2.84 -8.03 15.49
C PHE A 246 -1.34 -7.77 15.39
N PHE A 247 -0.96 -6.74 14.64
CA PHE A 247 0.43 -6.37 14.46
C PHE A 247 1.05 -5.93 15.79
N ASP A 248 0.34 -5.09 16.56
CA ASP A 248 0.76 -4.66 17.90
C ASP A 248 0.83 -5.83 18.89
N PHE A 249 -0.12 -6.76 18.80
CA PHE A 249 -0.07 -7.99 19.60
C PHE A 249 1.19 -8.82 19.28
N LEU A 250 1.50 -9.00 17.99
CA LEU A 250 2.72 -9.73 17.58
C LEU A 250 3.97 -8.98 18.04
N TYR A 251 4.03 -7.67 17.87
CA TYR A 251 5.15 -6.84 18.31
C TYR A 251 5.37 -6.94 19.83
N SER A 252 4.30 -6.77 20.61
CA SER A 252 4.30 -6.91 22.07
C SER A 252 4.72 -8.31 22.51
N LEU A 253 4.20 -9.36 21.85
CA LEU A 253 4.57 -10.74 22.11
C LEU A 253 6.07 -10.95 21.86
N THR A 254 6.58 -10.44 20.74
CA THR A 254 8.01 -10.58 20.42
C THR A 254 8.92 -9.79 21.37
N GLY A 255 8.46 -8.64 21.87
CA GLY A 255 9.16 -7.84 22.89
C GLY A 255 9.30 -8.54 24.25
N THR A 256 8.63 -9.68 24.47
CA THR A 256 8.89 -10.53 25.65
C THR A 256 10.14 -11.40 25.49
N PHE A 257 10.62 -11.62 24.26
CA PHE A 257 11.76 -12.48 23.93
C PHE A 257 13.06 -11.69 23.70
N TYR A 258 12.95 -10.43 23.29
CA TYR A 258 14.05 -9.50 23.13
C TYR A 258 13.58 -8.10 23.53
N THR A 259 14.48 -7.25 24.04
CA THR A 259 14.16 -5.86 24.37
C THR A 259 13.96 -5.10 23.07
N PRO A 260 12.75 -4.61 22.75
CA PRO A 260 12.56 -3.76 21.58
C PRO A 260 13.46 -2.54 21.75
N SER A 261 14.41 -2.41 20.84
CA SER A 261 15.32 -1.29 20.87
C SER A 261 14.60 -0.08 20.24
N GLY A 262 14.90 1.15 20.70
CA GLY A 262 14.15 2.40 20.49
C GLY A 262 13.76 2.79 19.04
N ASP A 263 14.08 4.02 18.60
CA ASP A 263 13.62 4.53 17.30
C ASP A 263 14.49 3.99 16.15
N TYR A 264 14.18 2.80 15.65
CA TYR A 264 14.86 2.16 14.51
C TYR A 264 13.94 2.02 13.29
N LEU A 265 14.54 2.03 12.10
CA LEU A 265 13.86 1.69 10.86
C LEU A 265 13.45 0.22 10.86
N SER A 266 12.21 -0.04 10.46
CA SER A 266 11.71 -1.41 10.30
C SER A 266 12.37 -2.11 9.11
N HIS A 267 12.89 -3.31 9.35
CA HIS A 267 13.46 -4.14 8.27
C HIS A 267 12.40 -4.42 7.19
N PRO A 268 12.71 -4.42 5.87
CA PRO A 268 11.72 -4.60 4.80
C PRO A 268 10.89 -5.89 4.84
N VAL A 269 11.36 -6.91 5.55
CA VAL A 269 10.59 -8.14 5.85
C VAL A 269 9.37 -7.85 6.72
N VAL A 270 9.46 -6.91 7.66
CA VAL A 270 8.32 -6.43 8.46
C VAL A 270 7.27 -5.82 7.53
N LEU A 271 7.70 -4.99 6.59
CA LEU A 271 6.80 -4.38 5.61
C LEU A 271 6.08 -5.46 4.77
N ALA A 272 6.78 -6.49 4.30
CA ALA A 272 6.14 -7.58 3.56
C ALA A 272 5.09 -8.34 4.39
N GLY A 273 5.38 -8.60 5.67
CA GLY A 273 4.43 -9.20 6.61
C GLY A 273 3.22 -8.31 6.87
N TRP A 274 3.46 -7.03 7.12
CA TRP A 274 2.44 -5.99 7.29
C TRP A 274 1.55 -5.87 6.04
N THR A 275 2.11 -5.84 4.83
CA THR A 275 1.35 -5.84 3.57
C THR A 275 0.49 -7.09 3.47
N GLY A 276 0.98 -8.25 3.94
CA GLY A 276 0.19 -9.48 4.05
C GLY A 276 -1.06 -9.33 4.92
N PHE A 277 -0.93 -8.73 6.11
CA PHE A 277 -2.09 -8.43 6.97
C PHE A 277 -3.03 -7.42 6.33
N PHE A 278 -2.48 -6.38 5.72
CA PHE A 278 -3.26 -5.34 5.04
C PHE A 278 -4.09 -5.93 3.89
N VAL A 279 -3.47 -6.69 2.97
CA VAL A 279 -4.17 -7.34 1.84
C VAL A 279 -5.20 -8.36 2.34
N THR A 280 -4.89 -9.10 3.41
CA THR A 280 -5.84 -10.02 4.05
C THR A 280 -7.08 -9.28 4.56
N ALA A 281 -6.88 -8.15 5.23
CA ALA A 281 -7.98 -7.31 5.71
C ALA A 281 -8.80 -6.73 4.55
N LEU A 282 -8.14 -6.25 3.49
CA LEU A 282 -8.81 -5.76 2.29
C LEU A 282 -9.72 -6.82 1.67
N ASN A 283 -9.18 -8.03 1.46
CA ASN A 283 -9.92 -9.13 0.85
C ASN A 283 -11.05 -9.64 1.75
N LEU A 284 -10.91 -9.59 3.07
CA LEU A 284 -11.96 -9.99 4.01
C LEU A 284 -13.07 -8.97 4.20
N MET A 285 -12.98 -7.78 3.62
CA MET A 285 -14.08 -6.83 3.67
C MET A 285 -15.35 -7.43 3.06
N PRO A 286 -16.51 -7.32 3.73
CA PRO A 286 -17.76 -7.89 3.25
C PRO A 286 -18.38 -7.06 2.14
N ALA A 287 -17.68 -6.93 1.00
CA ALA A 287 -18.06 -6.08 -0.10
C ALA A 287 -17.79 -6.71 -1.47
N GLY A 288 -18.77 -6.59 -2.36
CA GLY A 288 -18.70 -7.02 -3.76
C GLY A 288 -18.20 -8.45 -3.99
N GLN A 289 -17.20 -8.59 -4.86
CA GLN A 289 -16.56 -9.86 -5.25
C GLN A 289 -15.32 -10.22 -4.42
N LEU A 290 -15.04 -9.48 -3.35
CA LEU A 290 -13.94 -9.81 -2.43
C LEU A 290 -14.25 -11.11 -1.68
N ASP A 291 -13.23 -11.70 -1.06
CA ASP A 291 -13.35 -12.93 -0.27
C ASP A 291 -14.36 -12.79 0.88
N GLY A 292 -14.35 -11.64 1.55
CA GLY A 292 -15.33 -11.27 2.56
C GLY A 292 -16.74 -11.15 2.01
N GLY A 293 -16.89 -10.75 0.75
CA GLY A 293 -18.15 -10.76 0.01
C GLY A 293 -18.69 -12.18 -0.19
N HIS A 294 -17.83 -13.14 -0.58
CA HIS A 294 -18.18 -14.57 -0.64
C HIS A 294 -18.67 -15.09 0.72
N ILE A 295 -17.92 -14.79 1.78
CA ILE A 295 -18.23 -15.21 3.15
C ILE A 295 -19.55 -14.59 3.63
N ALA A 296 -19.72 -13.29 3.47
CA ALA A 296 -20.93 -12.57 3.86
C ALA A 296 -22.15 -13.08 3.10
N ARG A 297 -22.03 -13.30 1.78
CA ARG A 297 -23.10 -13.86 0.95
C ARG A 297 -23.45 -15.28 1.38
N ALA A 298 -22.45 -16.10 1.71
CA ALA A 298 -22.68 -17.44 2.23
C ALA A 298 -23.46 -17.40 3.55
N LEU A 299 -23.08 -16.57 4.52
CA LEU A 299 -23.70 -16.54 5.84
C LEU A 299 -25.07 -15.84 5.86
N LEU A 300 -25.17 -14.66 5.26
CA LEU A 300 -26.31 -13.75 5.38
C LEU A 300 -27.25 -13.78 4.16
N GLY A 301 -26.86 -14.48 3.08
CA GLY A 301 -27.64 -14.53 1.85
C GLY A 301 -27.77 -13.14 1.20
N PRO A 302 -28.93 -12.80 0.61
CA PRO A 302 -29.14 -11.52 -0.07
C PRO A 302 -28.89 -10.27 0.79
N LYS A 303 -28.99 -10.39 2.13
CA LYS A 303 -28.75 -9.28 3.07
C LYS A 303 -27.30 -8.79 3.05
N ALA A 304 -26.36 -9.59 2.57
CA ALA A 304 -24.95 -9.21 2.44
C ALA A 304 -24.74 -7.97 1.55
N ASN A 305 -25.64 -7.71 0.60
CA ASN A 305 -25.56 -6.54 -0.26
C ASN A 305 -25.64 -5.23 0.55
N GLY A 306 -26.49 -5.18 1.58
CA GLY A 306 -26.59 -4.02 2.48
C GLY A 306 -25.30 -3.81 3.28
N LEU A 307 -24.63 -4.89 3.67
CA LEU A 307 -23.34 -4.84 4.36
C LEU A 307 -22.25 -4.28 3.43
N SER A 308 -22.25 -4.65 2.15
CA SER A 308 -21.33 -4.08 1.15
C SER A 308 -21.48 -2.56 1.01
N PHE A 309 -22.71 -2.04 1.02
CA PHE A 309 -22.94 -0.59 1.02
C PHE A 309 -22.46 0.07 2.31
N GLY A 310 -22.67 -0.60 3.47
CA GLY A 310 -22.15 -0.13 4.75
C GLY A 310 -20.62 0.02 4.77
N VAL A 311 -19.90 -0.95 4.19
CA VAL A 311 -18.43 -0.88 4.04
C VAL A 311 -18.02 0.29 3.16
N ILE A 312 -18.67 0.50 2.01
CA ILE A 312 -18.37 1.63 1.13
C ILE A 312 -18.55 2.96 1.86
N ILE A 313 -19.66 3.13 2.58
CA ILE A 313 -19.92 4.35 3.37
C ILE A 313 -18.84 4.54 4.44
N LEU A 314 -18.48 3.47 5.15
CA LEU A 314 -17.43 3.52 6.16
C LEU A 314 -16.08 3.95 5.57
N LEU A 315 -15.66 3.37 4.45
CA LEU A 315 -14.41 3.73 3.78
C LEU A 315 -14.40 5.19 3.29
N VAL A 316 -15.54 5.67 2.76
CA VAL A 316 -15.68 7.08 2.37
C VAL A 316 -15.54 7.99 3.60
N LEU A 317 -16.19 7.66 4.71
CA LEU A 317 -16.05 8.45 5.95
C LEU A 317 -14.60 8.46 6.44
N MET A 318 -13.92 7.31 6.44
CA MET A 318 -12.51 7.19 6.82
C MET A 318 -11.54 7.95 5.89
N ALA A 319 -11.95 8.22 4.65
CA ALA A 319 -11.15 9.02 3.72
C ALA A 319 -11.18 10.52 4.05
N PHE A 320 -12.23 11.00 4.73
CA PHE A 320 -12.45 12.43 4.99
C PHE A 320 -12.38 12.81 6.48
N TYR A 321 -12.53 11.85 7.39
CA TYR A 321 -12.55 12.07 8.84
C TYR A 321 -11.46 11.27 9.54
N ASP A 322 -10.78 11.90 10.50
CA ASP A 322 -9.80 11.24 11.35
C ASP A 322 -10.47 10.31 12.35
N ILE A 323 -9.80 9.20 12.68
CA ILE A 323 -10.28 8.24 13.68
C ILE A 323 -9.44 8.43 14.94
N PRO A 324 -10.03 8.86 16.07
CA PRO A 324 -9.30 9.02 17.33
C PRO A 324 -8.58 7.73 17.72
N GLY A 325 -7.26 7.82 17.90
CA GLY A 325 -6.39 6.71 18.32
C GLY A 325 -5.84 5.82 17.20
N PHE A 326 -6.09 6.10 15.92
CA PHE A 326 -5.62 5.26 14.80
C PHE A 326 -4.87 6.04 13.70
N GLY A 327 -4.35 7.23 14.02
CA GLY A 327 -3.59 8.06 13.09
C GLY A 327 -4.46 8.98 12.22
N PRO A 328 -3.83 9.75 11.31
CA PRO A 328 -4.51 10.70 10.44
C PRO A 328 -5.34 9.98 9.37
N ARG A 329 -6.30 10.69 8.77
CA ARG A 329 -7.10 10.19 7.64
C ARG A 329 -6.24 9.69 6.48
N TYR A 330 -6.69 8.59 5.86
CA TYR A 330 -6.04 8.01 4.69
C TYR A 330 -6.92 8.16 3.44
N SER A 331 -6.52 9.04 2.53
CA SER A 331 -7.27 9.36 1.31
C SER A 331 -7.40 8.17 0.35
N GLY A 332 -6.50 7.19 0.42
CA GLY A 332 -6.55 5.97 -0.40
C GLY A 332 -7.81 5.13 -0.17
N TRP A 333 -8.51 5.30 0.96
CA TRP A 333 -9.80 4.64 1.19
C TRP A 333 -10.89 5.07 0.21
N ALA A 334 -10.86 6.32 -0.27
CA ALA A 334 -11.81 6.79 -1.28
C ALA A 334 -11.61 6.05 -2.61
N VAL A 335 -10.35 5.86 -3.02
CA VAL A 335 -10.00 5.10 -4.23
C VAL A 335 -10.48 3.65 -4.10
N TYR A 336 -10.26 3.03 -2.94
CA TYR A 336 -10.70 1.67 -2.70
C TYR A 336 -12.23 1.53 -2.66
N ALA A 337 -12.94 2.51 -2.08
CA ALA A 337 -14.40 2.55 -2.09
C ALA A 337 -14.97 2.65 -3.52
N ILE A 338 -14.35 3.47 -4.37
CA ILE A 338 -14.69 3.58 -5.81
C ILE A 338 -14.45 2.25 -6.52
N LEU A 339 -13.31 1.59 -6.27
CA LEU A 339 -13.02 0.28 -6.84
C LEU A 339 -14.10 -0.75 -6.46
N ILE A 340 -14.44 -0.88 -5.16
CA ILE A 340 -15.50 -1.79 -4.71
C ILE A 340 -16.82 -1.49 -5.41
N TYR A 341 -17.18 -0.21 -5.53
CA TYR A 341 -18.42 0.20 -6.19
C TYR A 341 -18.47 -0.27 -7.65
N PHE A 342 -17.37 -0.11 -8.40
CA PHE A 342 -17.27 -0.55 -9.79
C PHE A 342 -17.17 -2.07 -9.97
N LEU A 343 -16.53 -2.80 -9.04
CA LEU A 343 -16.54 -4.27 -9.03
C LEU A 343 -17.96 -4.84 -8.80
N GLY A 344 -18.87 -4.02 -8.30
CA GLY A 344 -20.27 -4.33 -8.08
C GLY A 344 -20.53 -4.80 -6.65
N THR A 345 -21.54 -4.23 -6.00
CA THR A 345 -21.88 -4.50 -4.59
C THR A 345 -22.69 -5.78 -4.36
N SER A 346 -23.08 -6.46 -5.45
CA SER A 346 -23.88 -7.67 -5.40
C SER A 346 -23.04 -8.89 -5.79
N HIS A 347 -22.90 -9.81 -4.83
CA HIS A 347 -22.27 -11.08 -5.10
C HIS A 347 -23.24 -12.02 -5.87
N PRO A 348 -22.81 -12.68 -6.96
CA PRO A 348 -23.62 -13.67 -7.65
C PRO A 348 -24.15 -14.76 -6.70
N PRO A 349 -25.42 -15.17 -6.84
CA PRO A 349 -25.98 -16.24 -6.01
C PRO A 349 -25.32 -17.59 -6.35
N PRO A 350 -25.03 -18.46 -5.37
CA PRO A 350 -24.58 -19.82 -5.66
C PRO A 350 -25.68 -20.61 -6.40
N SER A 351 -25.27 -21.71 -7.01
CA SER A 351 -26.21 -22.59 -7.74
C SER A 351 -27.28 -23.14 -6.83
N GLU A 352 -26.99 -23.39 -5.56
CA GLU A 352 -27.91 -23.87 -4.55
C GLU A 352 -27.84 -22.98 -3.29
N GLU A 353 -28.97 -22.40 -2.88
CA GLU A 353 -29.07 -21.47 -1.73
C GLU A 353 -29.86 -22.03 -0.53
N LEU A 354 -30.53 -23.19 -0.69
CA LEU A 354 -31.47 -23.74 0.29
C LEU A 354 -30.77 -24.50 1.42
N SER A 355 -29.59 -25.07 1.16
CA SER A 355 -28.85 -25.84 2.16
C SER A 355 -28.35 -24.97 3.33
N ASN A 356 -28.47 -25.50 4.54
CA ASN A 356 -28.01 -24.84 5.75
C ASN A 356 -26.50 -25.07 5.96
N LEU A 357 -25.76 -24.03 6.37
CA LEU A 357 -24.29 -24.10 6.51
C LEU A 357 -23.81 -25.01 7.67
N GLY A 358 -24.64 -25.20 8.69
CA GLY A 358 -24.26 -25.92 9.91
C GLY A 358 -23.36 -25.11 10.84
N LYS A 359 -23.30 -25.49 12.12
CA LYS A 359 -22.65 -24.69 13.19
C LYS A 359 -21.13 -24.52 13.01
N SER A 360 -20.43 -25.55 12.53
CA SER A 360 -18.97 -25.48 12.32
C SER A 360 -18.58 -24.44 11.27
N ARG A 361 -19.36 -24.29 10.20
CA ARG A 361 -19.11 -23.31 9.14
C ARG A 361 -19.44 -21.89 9.57
N TRP A 362 -20.45 -21.71 10.42
CA TRP A 362 -20.68 -20.43 11.09
C TRP A 362 -19.48 -20.00 11.93
N ALA A 363 -18.82 -20.93 12.64
CA ALA A 363 -17.61 -20.62 13.40
C ALA A 363 -16.46 -20.15 12.49
N ILE A 364 -16.28 -20.75 11.30
CA ILE A 364 -15.29 -20.27 10.32
C ILE A 364 -15.61 -18.86 9.85
N GLY A 365 -16.88 -18.57 9.56
CA GLY A 365 -17.32 -17.23 9.17
C GLY A 365 -17.11 -16.15 10.25
N ILE A 366 -17.32 -16.52 11.52
CA ILE A 366 -17.03 -15.63 12.66
C ILE A 366 -15.52 -15.45 12.83
N LEU A 367 -14.74 -16.53 12.67
CA LEU A 367 -13.28 -16.45 12.74
C LEU A 367 -12.71 -15.51 11.68
N THR A 368 -13.18 -15.58 10.44
CA THR A 368 -12.72 -14.68 9.38
C THR A 368 -13.17 -13.23 9.60
N ALA A 369 -14.37 -13.01 10.15
CA ALA A 369 -14.78 -11.68 10.58
C ALA A 369 -13.91 -11.13 11.72
N LEU A 370 -13.47 -11.99 12.65
CA LEU A 370 -12.54 -11.60 13.71
C LEU A 370 -11.16 -11.28 13.14
N ILE A 371 -10.67 -12.08 12.17
CA ILE A 371 -9.42 -11.79 11.47
C ILE A 371 -9.49 -10.41 10.84
N LEU A 372 -10.56 -10.09 10.10
CA LEU A 372 -10.75 -8.75 9.52
C LEU A 372 -10.61 -7.65 10.58
N VAL A 373 -11.33 -7.75 11.70
CA VAL A 373 -11.31 -6.70 12.73
C VAL A 373 -9.92 -6.53 13.34
N VAL A 374 -9.19 -7.63 13.52
CA VAL A 374 -7.91 -7.62 14.22
C VAL A 374 -6.75 -7.24 13.27
N THR A 375 -6.86 -7.51 11.96
CA THR A 375 -5.84 -7.15 10.96
C THR A 375 -6.13 -5.86 10.19
N PHE A 376 -7.31 -5.26 10.34
CA PHE A 376 -7.65 -4.01 9.67
C PHE A 376 -6.84 -2.84 10.25
N THR A 377 -6.20 -2.08 9.37
CA THR A 377 -5.38 -0.92 9.71
C THR A 377 -6.06 0.36 9.22
N PRO A 378 -6.68 1.17 10.09
CA PRO A 378 -7.44 2.35 9.67
C PRO A 378 -6.63 3.41 8.94
N SER A 379 -5.42 3.70 9.40
CA SER A 379 -4.47 4.59 8.71
C SER A 379 -3.25 3.77 8.30
N PRO A 380 -3.26 3.12 7.13
CA PRO A 380 -2.21 2.18 6.77
C PRO A 380 -0.84 2.84 6.59
N ILE A 381 -0.83 4.01 5.95
CA ILE A 381 0.38 4.76 5.63
C ILE A 381 0.08 6.23 5.87
N TYR A 382 0.94 6.90 6.61
CA TYR A 382 0.90 8.35 6.79
C TYR A 382 2.30 8.91 6.94
N THR A 383 2.47 10.18 6.59
CA THR A 383 3.64 10.97 6.95
C THR A 383 3.28 11.81 8.17
N VAL A 384 4.27 12.10 8.99
CA VAL A 384 4.14 13.07 10.08
C VAL A 384 4.92 14.30 9.62
N GLU A 385 4.31 15.47 9.72
CA GLU A 385 4.99 16.72 9.38
C GLU A 385 6.23 16.89 10.27
N SER A 386 7.32 17.37 9.68
CA SER A 386 8.55 17.59 10.45
C SER A 386 8.31 18.71 11.46
N GLU A 387 8.79 18.53 12.69
CA GLU A 387 8.91 19.64 13.64
C GLU A 387 9.93 20.70 13.14
N PHE A 388 10.76 20.35 12.15
CA PHE A 388 11.84 21.18 11.62
C PHE A 388 11.94 21.03 10.10
N ASP A 389 11.82 22.13 9.37
CA ASP A 389 12.07 22.23 7.94
C ASP A 389 12.73 23.58 7.68
N LEU A 390 13.55 23.70 6.63
CA LEU A 390 14.30 24.94 6.37
C LEU A 390 14.14 25.36 4.92
N SER A 391 13.81 26.64 4.74
CA SER A 391 13.85 27.31 3.45
C SER A 391 14.95 28.35 3.43
N ILE A 392 15.78 28.30 2.38
CA ILE A 392 16.82 29.30 2.10
C ILE A 392 16.40 30.07 0.86
N GLU A 393 15.96 31.30 1.07
CA GLU A 393 15.61 32.25 0.00
C GLU A 393 16.73 33.27 -0.13
N ALA A 394 17.13 33.58 -1.37
CA ALA A 394 18.09 34.64 -1.65
C ALA A 394 17.53 35.53 -2.76
N ASP A 395 17.72 36.84 -2.61
CA ASP A 395 17.19 37.83 -3.55
C ASP A 395 17.84 37.70 -4.94
N ILE A 396 19.14 37.41 -4.98
CA ILE A 396 19.95 37.23 -6.19
C ILE A 396 20.84 36.01 -6.00
N ASN A 397 20.80 35.07 -6.95
CA ASN A 397 21.67 33.88 -6.95
C ASN A 397 22.85 34.01 -7.94
N GLU A 398 22.76 34.90 -8.92
CA GLU A 398 23.78 35.11 -9.96
C GLU A 398 24.41 36.49 -9.80
N PHE A 399 25.73 36.55 -9.66
CA PHE A 399 26.48 37.80 -9.58
C PHE A 399 27.37 37.98 -10.82
N ASN A 400 27.50 39.23 -11.28
CA ASN A 400 28.52 39.62 -12.24
C ASN A 400 29.65 40.35 -11.46
N PRO A 401 30.73 39.66 -11.08
CA PRO A 401 31.78 40.26 -10.25
C PRO A 401 32.61 41.26 -11.07
N THR A 402 32.73 42.48 -10.58
CA THR A 402 33.61 43.52 -11.11
C THR A 402 34.79 43.74 -10.16
N PHE A 403 36.01 43.82 -10.69
CA PHE A 403 37.21 43.94 -9.86
C PHE A 403 37.14 45.19 -8.96
N GLY A 404 37.22 44.97 -7.64
CA GLY A 404 37.19 46.03 -6.62
C GLY A 404 35.80 46.50 -6.18
N GLU A 405 34.72 45.96 -6.73
CA GLU A 405 33.35 46.22 -6.24
C GLU A 405 32.82 45.02 -5.45
N SER A 406 32.04 45.30 -4.40
CA SER A 406 31.41 44.27 -3.58
C SER A 406 29.96 44.10 -4.02
N ASN A 407 29.62 42.92 -4.55
CA ASN A 407 28.23 42.55 -4.82
C ASN A 407 27.58 42.07 -3.53
N MET A 408 26.33 42.47 -3.29
CA MET A 408 25.58 42.11 -2.08
C MET A 408 24.24 41.45 -2.45
N THR A 409 23.85 40.42 -1.71
CA THR A 409 22.48 39.88 -1.72
C THR A 409 22.01 39.65 -0.29
N ASN A 410 20.70 39.74 -0.09
CA ASN A 410 20.09 39.29 1.16
C ASN A 410 19.70 37.82 1.02
N ILE A 411 19.83 37.10 2.13
CA ILE A 411 19.52 35.69 2.27
C ILE A 411 18.65 35.55 3.51
N THR A 412 17.43 35.06 3.32
CA THR A 412 16.52 34.73 4.40
C THR A 412 16.51 33.23 4.60
N ILE A 413 16.89 32.79 5.80
CA ILE A 413 16.79 31.39 6.21
C ILE A 413 15.64 31.28 7.21
N THR A 414 14.59 30.57 6.82
CA THR A 414 13.37 30.41 7.63
C THR A 414 13.22 28.95 8.06
N ASN A 415 12.96 28.73 9.35
CA ASN A 415 12.51 27.44 9.85
C ASN A 415 11.00 27.31 9.56
N THR A 416 10.65 26.49 8.58
CA THR A 416 9.29 26.20 8.12
C THR A 416 8.62 25.02 8.83
N GLY A 417 9.29 24.39 9.80
CA GLY A 417 8.75 23.25 10.55
C GLY A 417 7.56 23.59 11.47
N GLU A 418 6.73 22.60 11.82
CA GLU A 418 5.62 22.78 12.78
C GLU A 418 6.09 22.82 14.26
N SER A 419 5.25 23.35 15.16
CA SER A 419 5.64 23.72 16.53
C SER A 419 6.27 22.58 17.34
N GLY A 420 7.45 22.77 17.94
CA GLY A 420 7.98 21.77 18.87
C GLY A 420 9.36 22.00 19.49
N GLY A 421 10.25 22.77 18.87
CA GLY A 421 11.54 23.01 19.52
C GLY A 421 12.48 23.99 18.83
N TRP A 422 13.68 24.05 19.39
CA TRP A 422 14.79 24.88 18.95
C TRP A 422 15.70 24.08 18.03
N ASP A 423 16.11 24.67 16.90
CA ASP A 423 17.12 24.10 16.02
C ASP A 423 18.39 24.95 16.00
N ASN A 424 19.53 24.29 16.20
CA ASN A 424 20.85 24.91 16.16
C ASN A 424 21.45 24.69 14.76
N LEU A 425 21.28 25.69 13.92
CA LEU A 425 21.75 25.71 12.54
C LEU A 425 23.19 26.17 12.49
N THR A 426 24.08 25.35 11.97
CA THR A 426 25.44 25.77 11.63
C THR A 426 25.51 26.12 10.16
N ILE A 427 25.68 27.40 9.87
CA ILE A 427 25.78 27.96 8.52
C ILE A 427 27.25 28.19 8.20
N SER A 428 27.69 27.67 7.07
CA SER A 428 29.02 27.84 6.51
C SER A 428 28.93 28.14 5.02
N ILE A 429 29.93 28.84 4.49
CA ILE A 429 30.08 29.11 3.07
C ILE A 429 31.40 28.54 2.57
N ASP A 430 31.36 27.94 1.38
CA ASP A 430 32.56 27.50 0.70
C ASP A 430 33.42 28.70 0.29
N GLN A 431 34.69 28.68 0.70
CA GLN A 431 35.65 29.72 0.36
C GLN A 431 36.23 29.45 -1.04
N ILE A 432 36.14 30.44 -1.93
CA ILE A 432 36.70 30.36 -3.27
C ILE A 432 38.04 31.11 -3.32
N ILE A 433 39.00 30.55 -4.05
CA ILE A 433 40.27 31.22 -4.37
C ILE A 433 39.96 32.49 -5.19
N ASN A 434 40.58 33.62 -4.84
CA ASN A 434 40.43 34.94 -5.48
C ASN A 434 39.14 35.72 -5.17
N TYR A 435 38.34 35.27 -4.20
CA TYR A 435 37.19 36.02 -3.71
C TYR A 435 37.21 36.12 -2.19
N THR A 436 36.84 37.29 -1.66
CA THR A 436 36.53 37.48 -0.24
C THR A 436 35.02 37.44 -0.10
N ILE A 437 34.51 36.39 0.55
CA ILE A 437 33.09 36.19 0.80
C ILE A 437 32.84 36.38 2.31
N VAL A 438 32.02 37.37 2.65
CA VAL A 438 31.66 37.70 4.03
C VAL A 438 30.16 37.79 4.11
N PHE A 439 29.56 37.12 5.09
CA PHE A 439 28.15 37.31 5.40
C PHE A 439 28.00 37.88 6.81
N GLU A 440 27.08 38.83 6.95
CA GLU A 440 26.74 39.48 8.22
C GLU A 440 25.27 39.22 8.53
N VAL A 441 24.95 39.10 9.82
CA VAL A 441 23.57 38.93 10.28
C VAL A 441 22.94 40.31 10.46
N GLU A 442 21.91 40.63 9.66
CA GLU A 442 21.19 41.90 9.83
C GLU A 442 20.30 41.85 11.07
N TYR A 443 19.44 40.83 11.12
CA TYR A 443 18.52 40.59 12.21
C TYR A 443 18.01 39.14 12.21
N ILE A 444 17.51 38.73 13.36
CA ILE A 444 16.84 37.46 13.60
C ILE A 444 15.45 37.73 14.17
N PHE A 445 14.45 37.02 13.66
CA PHE A 445 13.07 37.06 14.14
C PHE A 445 12.74 35.73 14.82
N ILE A 446 12.37 35.78 16.09
CA ILE A 446 11.92 34.64 16.88
C ILE A 446 10.40 34.70 17.02
N ASN A 447 9.72 33.71 16.45
CA ASN A 447 8.25 33.66 16.40
C ASN A 447 7.61 33.42 17.76
N ASP A 448 8.19 32.57 18.62
CA ASP A 448 7.62 32.20 19.93
C ASP A 448 7.44 33.41 20.86
N ASP A 449 8.38 34.35 20.82
CA ASP A 449 8.36 35.57 21.63
C ASP A 449 7.94 36.82 20.84
N GLU A 450 7.69 36.69 19.52
CA GLU A 450 7.50 37.78 18.55
C GLU A 450 8.59 38.88 18.62
N ILE A 451 9.84 38.48 18.82
CA ILE A 451 10.97 39.40 19.00
C ILE A 451 11.83 39.46 17.74
N MET A 452 12.18 40.68 17.33
CA MET A 452 13.20 40.95 16.32
C MET A 452 14.47 41.46 17.01
N LEU A 453 15.58 40.74 16.86
CA LEU A 453 16.87 41.07 17.46
C LEU A 453 17.89 41.42 16.37
N ASN A 454 18.77 42.38 16.66
CA ASN A 454 19.91 42.75 15.82
C ASN A 454 21.20 42.68 16.64
N SER A 455 22.35 42.88 15.99
CA SER A 455 23.68 42.86 16.63
C SER A 455 23.87 43.87 17.77
N SER A 456 22.98 44.86 17.91
CA SER A 456 22.98 45.84 19.01
C SER A 456 22.14 45.43 20.22
N SER A 457 21.42 44.30 20.13
CA SER A 457 20.50 43.83 21.16
C SER A 457 21.22 42.94 22.17
N THR A 458 20.92 43.08 23.47
CA THR A 458 21.63 42.34 24.53
C THR A 458 21.44 40.83 24.48
N ASP A 459 20.32 40.38 23.93
CA ASP A 459 19.96 38.96 23.87
C ASP A 459 20.34 38.31 22.53
N PHE A 460 20.95 39.07 21.60
CA PHE A 460 21.32 38.58 20.27
C PHE A 460 22.31 37.40 20.34
N ASP A 461 23.31 37.48 21.22
CA ASP A 461 24.34 36.46 21.40
C ASP A 461 23.78 35.12 21.94
N ASN A 462 22.54 35.10 22.46
CA ASN A 462 21.89 33.86 22.90
C ASN A 462 21.37 33.02 21.72
N TYR A 463 21.13 33.66 20.57
CA TYR A 463 20.53 33.03 19.39
C TYR A 463 21.49 32.96 18.21
N VAL A 464 22.48 33.86 18.15
CA VAL A 464 23.43 33.94 17.05
C VAL A 464 24.83 34.03 17.61
N TRP A 465 25.70 33.09 17.28
CA TRP A 465 27.10 33.16 17.68
C TRP A 465 28.02 32.60 16.59
N TRP A 466 29.25 33.12 16.56
CA TRP A 466 30.29 32.64 15.66
C TRP A 466 31.17 31.62 16.37
N ASP A 467 31.62 30.59 15.66
CA ASP A 467 32.66 29.70 16.17
C ASP A 467 33.98 30.46 16.40
N SER A 468 34.85 29.88 17.22
CA SER A 468 36.22 30.33 17.51
C SER A 468 37.07 30.63 16.26
N THR A 469 36.72 30.05 15.12
CA THR A 469 37.36 30.26 13.82
C THR A 469 36.81 31.48 13.06
N GLY A 470 35.62 31.98 13.41
CA GLY A 470 34.94 33.09 12.73
C GLY A 470 34.35 32.72 11.37
N HIS A 471 34.40 31.46 10.95
CA HIS A 471 33.94 31.00 9.63
C HIS A 471 32.56 30.34 9.65
N ASN A 472 32.17 29.78 10.79
CA ASN A 472 30.89 29.10 10.96
C ASN A 472 29.99 29.96 11.86
N LEU A 473 28.80 30.28 11.37
CA LEU A 473 27.76 30.96 12.11
C LEU A 473 26.82 29.90 12.68
N THR A 474 26.53 29.94 13.98
CA THR A 474 25.47 29.14 14.56
C THR A 474 24.27 30.02 14.88
N VAL A 475 23.09 29.60 14.42
CA VAL A 475 21.82 30.30 14.62
C VAL A 475 20.82 29.35 15.27
N ASN A 476 20.13 29.81 16.32
CA ASN A 476 19.09 29.05 16.97
C ASN A 476 17.70 29.56 16.56
N LEU A 477 16.95 28.76 15.80
CA LEU A 477 15.61 29.11 15.28
C LEU A 477 14.53 28.19 15.84
N THR A 478 13.41 28.77 16.28
CA THR A 478 12.17 28.01 16.54
C THR A 478 11.30 27.94 15.29
N SER A 479 10.22 27.14 15.34
CA SER A 479 9.22 27.05 14.26
C SER A 479 8.73 28.44 13.82
N ASN A 480 8.71 28.68 12.50
CA ASN A 480 8.39 29.96 11.84
C ASN A 480 9.31 31.15 12.17
N SER A 481 10.44 30.90 12.83
CA SER A 481 11.50 31.90 13.02
C SER A 481 12.40 31.99 11.80
N TYR A 482 13.00 33.15 11.55
CA TYR A 482 13.90 33.33 10.42
C TYR A 482 15.06 34.26 10.76
N VAL A 483 16.18 34.08 10.06
CA VAL A 483 17.35 34.94 10.12
C VAL A 483 17.58 35.56 8.74
N ASN A 484 17.86 36.86 8.73
CA ASN A 484 18.23 37.58 7.52
C ASN A 484 19.73 37.90 7.55
N LEU A 485 20.41 37.52 6.48
CA LEU A 485 21.84 37.61 6.29
C LEU A 485 22.13 38.46 5.05
N THR A 486 23.08 39.38 5.14
CA THR A 486 23.65 40.03 3.97
C THR A 486 24.91 39.28 3.57
N LEU A 487 24.94 38.74 2.36
CA LEU A 487 26.12 38.13 1.76
C LEU A 487 26.81 39.16 0.87
N SER A 488 28.09 39.44 1.14
CA SER A 488 28.95 40.29 0.31
C SER A 488 30.05 39.46 -0.35
N VAL A 489 30.19 39.63 -1.66
CA VAL A 489 31.21 38.95 -2.48
C VAL A 489 32.10 40.01 -3.11
N THR A 490 33.40 39.97 -2.80
CA THR A 490 34.38 40.91 -3.34
C THR A 490 35.51 40.16 -4.06
N PRO A 491 35.70 40.35 -5.38
CA PRO A 491 36.83 39.74 -6.10
C PRO A 491 38.14 40.40 -5.68
N THR A 492 39.16 39.59 -5.35
CA THR A 492 40.51 40.07 -4.98
C THR A 492 41.45 40.17 -6.17
N GLU A 493 41.11 39.53 -7.29
CA GLU A 493 41.79 39.59 -8.59
C GLU A 493 40.75 39.76 -9.70
N GLU A 494 41.17 40.09 -10.93
CA GLU A 494 40.25 40.13 -12.07
C GLU A 494 39.61 38.73 -12.27
N PRO A 495 38.27 38.64 -12.34
CA PRO A 495 37.60 37.36 -12.47
C PRO A 495 37.76 36.84 -13.91
N ILE A 496 38.37 35.67 -14.05
CA ILE A 496 38.75 35.09 -15.37
C ILE A 496 37.75 34.02 -15.81
N ASP A 497 37.20 33.24 -14.88
CA ASP A 497 36.33 32.11 -15.13
C ASP A 497 35.04 32.22 -14.32
N ALA A 498 33.96 31.60 -14.81
CA ALA A 498 32.74 31.42 -14.06
C ALA A 498 32.96 30.43 -12.90
N VAL A 499 32.52 30.78 -11.70
CA VAL A 499 32.71 29.95 -10.49
C VAL A 499 31.42 29.92 -9.68
N SER A 500 31.07 28.75 -9.16
CA SER A 500 29.94 28.57 -8.24
C SER A 500 30.44 28.29 -6.82
N PHE A 501 29.69 28.72 -5.81
CA PHE A 501 29.90 28.33 -4.41
C PHE A 501 28.59 28.05 -3.70
N ASP A 502 28.70 27.25 -2.65
CA ASP A 502 27.55 26.79 -1.88
C ASP A 502 27.52 27.45 -0.49
N LEU A 503 26.35 27.95 -0.12
CA LEU A 503 25.98 28.19 1.27
C LEU A 503 25.38 26.90 1.82
N ILE A 504 25.96 26.41 2.91
CA ILE A 504 25.62 25.14 3.54
C ILE A 504 25.07 25.46 4.92
N ALA A 505 23.81 25.11 5.19
CA ALA A 505 23.20 25.15 6.51
C ALA A 505 22.99 23.73 7.03
N ILE A 506 23.62 23.40 8.16
CA ILE A 506 23.56 22.10 8.80
C ILE A 506 22.65 22.23 10.02
N SER A 507 21.53 21.50 10.02
CA SER A 507 20.62 21.40 11.16
C SER A 507 21.16 20.46 12.24
N ARG A 508 20.61 20.53 13.46
CA ARG A 508 20.86 19.55 14.54
C ARG A 508 20.61 18.09 14.11
N THR A 509 19.82 17.91 13.06
CA THR A 509 19.42 16.61 12.48
C THR A 509 20.45 16.05 11.49
N GLU A 510 21.59 16.72 11.32
CA GLU A 510 22.62 16.43 10.30
C GLU A 510 22.11 16.57 8.85
N GLN A 511 20.88 17.08 8.65
CA GLN A 511 20.41 17.47 7.33
C GLN A 511 21.17 18.68 6.83
N VAL A 512 21.61 18.59 5.58
CA VAL A 512 22.39 19.61 4.89
C VAL A 512 21.50 20.31 3.88
N TYR A 513 21.26 21.59 4.12
CA TYR A 513 20.53 22.48 3.22
C TYR A 513 21.53 23.32 2.45
N THR A 514 21.53 23.20 1.13
CA THR A 514 22.50 23.89 0.27
C THR A 514 21.81 24.88 -0.64
N ARG A 515 22.39 26.09 -0.74
CA ARG A 515 22.03 27.09 -1.73
C ARG A 515 23.26 27.48 -2.54
N THR A 516 23.22 27.20 -3.85
CA THR A 516 24.31 27.51 -4.78
C THR A 516 24.17 28.93 -5.32
N PHE A 517 25.30 29.65 -5.38
CA PHE A 517 25.46 30.97 -5.97
C PHE A 517 26.45 30.89 -7.14
N ASP A 518 26.10 31.53 -8.24
CA ASP A 518 26.89 31.51 -9.48
C ASP A 518 27.53 32.89 -9.73
N LEU A 519 28.83 32.91 -9.97
CA LEU A 519 29.59 34.09 -10.39
C LEU A 519 29.81 33.98 -11.90
N VAL A 520 29.11 34.81 -12.67
CA VAL A 520 29.15 34.79 -14.14
C VAL A 520 29.95 35.99 -14.63
N VAL A 521 31.05 35.73 -15.32
CA VAL A 521 31.84 36.77 -15.99
C VAL A 521 31.28 36.95 -17.40
N GLU A 522 30.74 38.13 -17.72
CA GLU A 522 30.37 38.44 -19.10
C GLU A 522 31.63 38.53 -19.98
N GLU A 523 31.75 37.69 -21.01
CA GLU A 523 32.73 37.89 -22.07
C GLU A 523 32.38 39.20 -22.80
N ASP A 524 33.20 40.24 -22.64
CA ASP A 524 33.15 41.43 -23.48
C ASP A 524 33.29 40.99 -24.95
N SER A 525 32.20 41.11 -25.71
CA SER A 525 32.08 40.71 -27.12
C SER A 525 32.88 41.59 -28.09
#